data_AF-A0A7V6CDC6-F1
#
_entry.id   AF-A0A7V6CDC6-F1
#
_cell.length_a   1.000
_cell.length_b   1.000
_cell.length_c   1.000
_cell.angle_alpha   90.00
_cell.angle_beta   90.00
_cell.angle_gamma   90.00
#
_symmetry.space_group_name_H-M   'P 1'
#
loop_
_entity.id
_entity.type
_entity.pdbx_description
1 polymer ?
#
loop_
_entity_poly.entity_id
_entity_poly.type
_entity_poly.pdbx_seq_one_letter_code
_entity_poly.pdbx_strand_id
1 'polypeptide(L)'
;MWKLCRTCEKHAIELTEFGPLIKEELCVGCGSCIKICPESALYEEFKGYKVYLGGKLGRHPRLATFLNYFQAEEIPKLFAKF
;
A
#
# COMPACT_ATOMS: atom_id res chain seq x y z
N MET A 1 -2.53 26.02 -3.64
CA MET A 1 -3.62 25.02 -3.44
C MET A 1 -2.98 23.63 -3.34
N TRP A 2 -2.90 23.02 -2.15
CA TRP A 2 -2.10 21.82 -1.93
C TRP A 2 -2.75 20.60 -2.63
N LYS A 3 -2.10 20.07 -3.67
CA LYS A 3 -2.60 18.94 -4.48
C LYS A 3 -2.72 17.63 -3.68
N LEU A 4 -2.07 17.54 -2.52
CA LEU A 4 -1.96 16.35 -1.69
C LEU A 4 -3.34 15.75 -1.29
N CYS A 5 -4.27 16.59 -0.84
CA CYS A 5 -5.57 16.12 -0.35
C CYS A 5 -6.44 15.50 -1.47
N ARG A 6 -6.26 15.94 -2.73
CA ARG A 6 -7.04 15.43 -3.87
C ARG A 6 -6.57 14.08 -4.40
N THR A 7 -5.35 13.63 -4.07
CA THR A 7 -4.84 12.35 -4.61
C THR A 7 -5.30 11.14 -3.82
N CYS A 8 -5.69 11.32 -2.56
CA CYS A 8 -6.08 10.22 -1.70
C CYS A 8 -7.55 9.87 -1.95
N GLU A 9 -7.80 8.81 -2.72
CA GLU A 9 -9.16 8.33 -3.01
C GLU A 9 -9.94 7.96 -1.74
N LYS A 10 -9.24 7.53 -0.69
CA LYS A 10 -9.84 7.16 0.60
C LYS A 10 -10.00 8.34 1.56
N HIS A 11 -9.63 9.55 1.13
CA HIS A 11 -9.67 10.77 1.95
C HIS A 11 -9.00 10.60 3.32
N ALA A 12 -7.93 9.80 3.37
CA ALA A 12 -7.20 9.46 4.59
C ALA A 12 -6.21 10.55 5.04
N ILE A 13 -6.13 11.69 4.34
CA ILE A 13 -5.13 12.74 4.59
C ILE A 13 -5.82 14.03 5.02
N GLU A 14 -5.40 14.54 6.18
CA GLU A 14 -5.82 15.82 6.74
C GLU A 14 -4.62 16.77 6.80
N LEU A 15 -4.78 18.02 6.41
CA LEU A 15 -3.70 19.00 6.44
C LEU A 15 -3.80 19.82 7.73
N THR A 16 -2.79 19.72 8.57
CA THR A 16 -2.66 20.48 9.81
C THR A 16 -1.58 21.55 9.69
N GLU A 17 -1.47 22.43 10.68
CA GLU A 17 -0.38 23.42 10.78
C GLU A 17 1.02 22.78 10.85
N PHE A 18 1.12 21.52 11.30
CA PHE A 18 2.37 20.76 11.41
C PHE A 18 2.66 19.89 10.17
N GLY A 19 1.76 19.87 9.19
CA GLY A 19 1.87 19.04 7.99
C GLY A 19 0.73 18.03 7.85
N PRO A 20 0.85 17.08 6.89
CA PRO A 20 -0.18 16.09 6.61
C PRO A 20 -0.28 15.05 7.74
N LEU A 21 -1.47 14.89 8.29
CA LEU A 21 -1.85 13.83 9.21
C LEU A 21 -2.56 12.71 8.43
N ILE A 22 -2.15 11.46 8.62
CA ILE A 22 -2.76 10.29 7.99
C ILE A 22 -3.67 9.59 9.00
N LYS A 23 -4.91 9.32 8.57
CA LYS A 23 -5.87 8.45 9.26
C LYS A 23 -5.62 7.02 8.82
N GLU A 24 -4.81 6.28 9.59
CA GLU A 24 -4.35 4.94 9.23
C GLU A 24 -5.49 3.96 9.00
N GLU A 25 -6.60 4.12 9.70
CA GLU A 25 -7.82 3.31 9.55
C GLU A 25 -8.48 3.45 8.17
N LEU A 26 -8.22 4.54 7.45
CA LEU A 26 -8.69 4.77 6.08
C LEU A 26 -7.60 4.52 5.02
N CYS A 27 -6.34 4.46 5.45
CA CYS A 27 -5.20 4.32 4.56
C CYS A 27 -5.10 2.88 4.02
N VAL A 28 -4.95 2.75 2.70
CA VAL A 28 -4.77 1.43 2.03
C VAL A 28 -3.32 1.19 1.59
N GLY A 29 -2.39 2.08 1.95
CA GLY A 29 -0.97 1.95 1.61
C GLY A 29 -0.67 2.06 0.10
N CYS A 30 -1.44 2.83 -0.68
CA CYS A 30 -1.23 2.94 -2.13
C CYS A 30 -0.02 3.81 -2.52
N GLY A 31 0.47 4.65 -1.61
CA GLY A 31 1.66 5.49 -1.81
C GLY A 31 1.49 6.67 -2.77
N SER A 32 0.29 6.95 -3.30
CA SER A 32 0.07 8.06 -4.24
C SER A 32 0.42 9.42 -3.63
N CYS A 33 0.12 9.63 -2.34
CA CYS A 33 0.44 10.86 -1.62
C CYS A 33 1.93 11.08 -1.43
N ILE A 34 2.69 10.02 -1.13
CA ILE A 34 4.16 10.07 -1.01
C ILE A 34 4.75 10.58 -2.33
N LYS A 35 4.33 10.00 -3.47
CA LYS A 35 4.86 10.34 -4.80
C LYS A 35 4.66 11.80 -5.22
N ILE A 36 3.58 12.44 -4.76
CA ILE A 36 3.25 13.82 -5.15
C ILE A 36 3.58 14.85 -4.08
N CYS A 37 4.06 14.43 -2.90
CA CYS A 37 4.34 15.32 -1.80
C CYS A 37 5.54 16.21 -2.17
N PRO A 38 5.34 17.54 -2.35
CA PRO A 38 6.42 18.41 -2.83
C PRO A 38 7.56 18.54 -1.80
N GLU A 39 7.19 18.56 -0.51
CA GLU A 39 8.12 18.73 0.60
C GLU A 39 8.71 17.40 1.12
N SER A 40 8.38 16.27 0.48
CA SER A 40 8.78 14.93 0.95
C SER A 40 8.44 14.66 2.43
N ALA A 41 7.37 15.30 2.94
CA ALA A 41 6.93 15.16 4.33
C ALA A 41 6.32 13.78 4.64
N LEU A 42 5.99 13.00 3.61
CA LEU A 42 5.47 11.64 3.71
C LEU A 42 6.51 10.66 3.19
N TYR A 43 6.71 9.55 3.90
CA TYR A 43 7.68 8.50 3.54
C TYR A 43 7.07 7.11 3.70
N GLU A 44 7.68 6.13 3.03
CA GLU A 44 7.30 4.72 3.13
C GLU A 44 7.93 4.09 4.38
N GLU A 45 7.11 3.60 5.32
CA GLU A 45 7.61 2.86 6.49
C GLU A 45 8.02 1.42 6.12
N PHE A 46 7.31 0.83 5.16
CA PHE A 46 7.56 -0.53 4.69
C PHE A 46 7.71 -0.55 3.16
N LYS A 47 8.75 -1.24 2.71
CA LYS A 47 9.01 -1.49 1.29
C LYS A 47 9.16 -2.99 1.05
N GLY A 48 8.21 -3.57 0.33
CA GLY A 48 8.17 -5.00 0.07
C GLY A 48 6.92 -5.38 -0.71
N TYR A 49 6.46 -6.61 -0.52
CA TYR A 49 5.36 -7.19 -1.29
C TYR A 49 4.21 -7.59 -0.38
N LYS A 50 2.99 -7.20 -0.76
CA LYS A 50 1.75 -7.74 -0.22
C LYS A 50 1.38 -9.00 -0.99
N VAL A 51 1.57 -10.18 -0.40
CA VAL A 51 1.42 -11.45 -1.10
C VAL A 51 0.04 -12.05 -0.88
N TYR A 52 -0.56 -12.52 -1.97
CA TYR A 52 -1.82 -13.26 -1.98
C TYR A 52 -1.60 -14.63 -2.62
N LEU A 53 -2.24 -15.69 -2.11
CA LEU A 53 -2.09 -17.06 -2.62
C LEU A 53 -3.44 -17.74 -2.91
N GLY A 54 -3.41 -18.74 -3.80
CA GLY A 54 -4.56 -19.63 -4.06
C GLY A 54 -5.61 -19.10 -5.03
N GLY A 55 -5.30 -18.04 -5.80
CA GLY A 55 -6.19 -17.51 -6.83
C GLY A 55 -6.22 -18.37 -8.10
N LYS A 56 -7.36 -18.39 -8.80
CA LYS A 56 -7.51 -19.07 -10.10
C LYS A 56 -8.43 -18.29 -11.04
N LEU A 57 -8.09 -18.25 -12.32
CA LEU A 57 -8.86 -17.53 -13.36
C LEU A 57 -9.61 -18.46 -14.33
N GLY A 58 -9.81 -19.73 -13.97
CA GLY A 58 -10.56 -20.69 -14.79
C GLY A 58 -12.09 -20.52 -14.70
N ARG A 59 -12.83 -21.50 -15.24
CA ARG A 59 -14.31 -21.54 -15.31
C ARG A 59 -15.04 -21.10 -14.03
N HIS A 60 -14.47 -21.42 -12.87
CA HIS A 60 -14.91 -20.89 -11.58
C HIS A 60 -13.80 -20.01 -11.02
N PRO A 61 -13.82 -18.69 -11.25
CA PRO A 61 -12.80 -17.80 -10.72
C PRO A 61 -12.78 -17.83 -9.20
N ARG A 62 -11.58 -17.73 -8.62
CA ARG A 62 -11.38 -17.55 -7.18
C ARG A 62 -10.29 -16.51 -6.99
N LEU A 63 -10.59 -15.47 -6.23
CA LEU A 63 -9.56 -14.50 -5.83
C LEU A 63 -8.62 -15.12 -4.81
N ALA A 64 -7.36 -14.73 -4.89
CA ALA A 64 -6.35 -15.15 -3.94
C ALA A 64 -6.64 -14.55 -2.56
N THR A 65 -6.26 -15.28 -1.51
CA THR A 65 -6.38 -14.82 -0.12
C THR A 65 -5.08 -14.16 0.31
N PHE A 66 -5.18 -13.06 1.08
CA PHE A 66 -4.01 -12.40 1.66
C PHE A 66 -3.25 -13.36 2.58
N LEU A 67 -1.95 -13.51 2.36
CA LEU A 67 -1.08 -14.31 3.21
C LEU A 67 -0.35 -13.43 4.22
N ASN A 68 0.58 -12.59 3.74
CA ASN A 68 1.34 -11.66 4.57
C ASN A 68 2.08 -10.62 3.70
N TYR A 69 2.71 -9.65 4.36
CA TYR A 69 3.76 -8.82 3.79
C TYR A 69 5.12 -9.52 3.87
N PHE A 70 5.95 -9.34 2.84
CA PHE A 70 7.29 -9.93 2.76
C PHE A 70 8.29 -8.93 2.19
N GLN A 71 9.52 -8.99 2.69
CA GLN A 71 10.69 -8.36 2.06
C GLN A 71 11.04 -9.10 0.76
N ALA A 72 11.74 -8.42 -0.14
CA ALA A 72 12.08 -8.99 -1.45
C ALA A 72 12.90 -10.28 -1.34
N GLU A 73 13.80 -10.36 -0.35
CA GLU A 73 14.69 -11.51 -0.13
C GLU A 73 13.95 -12.75 0.42
N GLU A 74 12.73 -12.57 0.93
CA GLU A 74 11.90 -13.64 1.49
C GLU A 74 11.06 -14.33 0.41
N ILE A 75 10.74 -13.63 -0.68
CA ILE A 75 9.87 -14.14 -1.75
C ILE A 75 10.38 -15.44 -2.36
N PRO A 76 11.67 -15.60 -2.74
CA PRO A 76 12.15 -16.86 -3.29
C PRO A 76 11.97 -18.05 -2.31
N LYS A 77 12.10 -17.79 -1.01
CA LYS A 77 11.97 -18.81 0.04
C LYS A 77 10.53 -19.31 0.18
N LEU A 78 9.54 -18.47 -0.15
CA LEU A 78 8.12 -18.84 -0.15
C LEU A 78 7.81 -19.93 -1.17
N PHE A 79 8.48 -19.89 -2.32
CA PHE A 79 8.25 -20.84 -3.42
C PHE A 79 9.20 -22.04 -3.41
N ALA A 80 10.26 -22.01 -2.61
CA ALA A 80 11.25 -23.09 -2.53
C ALA A 80 10.71 -24.44 -1.99
N LYS A 81 9.46 -24.48 -1.52
CA LYS A 81 8.79 -25.69 -1.01
C LYS A 81 7.76 -26.29 -1.98
N PHE A 82 7.55 -25.66 -3.13
CA PHE A 82 6.72 -26.20 -4.22
C PHE A 82 7.63 -26.74 -5.33
#